data_AF-A0A0F9BWM0-F1
#
_entry.id   AF-A0A0F9BWM0-F1
#
_cell.length_a   1.000
_cell.length_b   1.000
_cell.length_c   1.000
_cell.angle_alpha   90.00
_cell.angle_beta   90.00
_cell.angle_gamma   90.00
#
_symmetry.space_group_name_H-M   'P 1'
#
loop_
_entity.id
_entity.type
_entity.pdbx_description
1 polymer ?
#
loop_
_entity_poly.entity_id
_entity_poly.type
_entity_poly.pdbx_seq_one_letter_code
_entity_poly.pdbx_strand_id
1 'polypeptide(L)'
;MGTRFAQLVHTECEYAVVPVADDTTTVFTGPCILYGVYVNTVLSAQVLPIKDGTVTVVSLVASAAAGTSILYPGIRFDTSLIVDPDDSATGSVTVAFRRVNADR
;
A
#
# COMPACT_ATOMS: atom_id res chain seq x y z
N MET A 1 -6.95 -28.95 -14.93
CA MET A 1 -5.80 -28.27 -14.29
C MET A 1 -5.31 -27.20 -15.27
N GLY A 2 -5.85 -25.98 -15.18
CA GLY A 2 -5.55 -24.91 -16.14
C GLY A 2 -4.32 -24.14 -15.69
N THR A 3 -3.22 -24.26 -16.42
CA THR A 3 -2.02 -23.43 -16.23
C THR A 3 -2.36 -22.00 -16.63
N ARG A 4 -2.37 -21.08 -15.65
CA ARG A 4 -2.54 -19.64 -15.91
C ARG A 4 -1.26 -19.11 -16.57
N PHE A 5 -1.39 -18.62 -17.80
CA PHE A 5 -0.34 -17.82 -18.43
C PHE A 5 -0.31 -16.47 -17.71
N ALA A 6 0.65 -16.27 -16.82
CA ALA A 6 0.97 -14.93 -16.34
C ALA A 6 1.56 -14.17 -17.52
N GLN A 7 0.76 -13.33 -18.17
CA GLN A 7 1.24 -12.39 -19.16
C GLN A 7 2.26 -11.48 -18.45
N LEU A 8 3.55 -11.67 -18.76
CA LEU A 8 4.61 -10.73 -18.39
C LEU A 8 4.44 -9.47 -19.24
N VAL A 9 3.33 -8.75 -19.01
CA VAL A 9 3.35 -7.31 -19.27
C VAL A 9 4.42 -6.79 -18.32
N HIS A 10 5.34 -5.98 -18.81
CA HIS A 10 6.12 -5.10 -17.95
C HIS A 10 5.09 -4.15 -17.29
N THR A 11 4.38 -4.65 -16.27
CA THR A 11 3.05 -4.16 -15.90
C THR A 11 3.25 -2.90 -15.09
N GLU A 12 2.80 -1.75 -15.59
CA GLU A 12 2.78 -0.52 -14.82
C GLU A 12 2.18 -0.78 -13.44
N CYS A 13 2.79 -0.19 -12.41
CA CYS A 13 2.22 -0.20 -11.07
C CYS A 13 1.09 0.83 -11.04
N GLU A 14 -0.05 0.43 -10.49
CA GLU A 14 -1.06 1.39 -10.07
C GLU A 14 -0.52 2.15 -8.85
N TYR A 15 -0.93 3.41 -8.73
CA TYR A 15 -0.58 4.25 -7.60
C TYR A 15 -1.83 4.88 -7.02
N ALA A 16 -1.88 4.97 -5.70
CA ALA A 16 -2.91 5.71 -4.99
C ALA A 16 -2.25 6.64 -3.98
N VAL A 17 -2.65 7.92 -4.02
CA VAL A 17 -2.28 8.88 -2.98
C VAL A 17 -3.31 8.78 -1.87
N VAL A 18 -2.84 8.48 -0.66
CA VAL A 18 -3.65 8.36 0.53
C VAL A 18 -3.34 9.54 1.44
N PRO A 19 -4.31 10.45 1.68
CA PRO A 19 -4.21 11.39 2.79
C PRO A 19 -4.29 10.59 4.09
N VAL A 20 -3.35 10.80 5.00
CA VAL A 20 -3.28 10.01 6.24
C VAL A 20 -3.98 10.70 7.42
N ALA A 21 -4.84 11.68 7.12
CA ALA A 21 -5.63 12.42 8.10
C ALA A 21 -6.98 11.76 8.44
N ASP A 22 -7.39 10.74 7.68
CA ASP A 22 -8.62 9.98 7.89
C ASP A 22 -8.33 8.63 8.55
N ASP A 23 -9.15 8.17 9.51
CA ASP A 23 -8.93 6.98 10.36
C ASP A 23 -8.39 5.74 9.64
N THR A 24 -8.96 5.39 8.48
CA THR A 24 -8.53 4.23 7.70
C THR A 24 -8.95 4.40 6.25
N THR A 25 -8.01 4.20 5.32
CA THR A 25 -8.28 4.25 3.88
C THR A 25 -8.05 2.88 3.24
N THR A 26 -9.09 2.31 2.63
CA THR A 26 -8.95 1.13 1.78
C THR A 26 -8.54 1.55 0.37
N VAL A 27 -7.28 1.27 0.00
CA VAL A 27 -6.72 1.59 -1.32
C VAL A 27 -7.25 0.63 -2.38
N PHE A 28 -7.32 -0.66 -2.04
CA PHE A 28 -7.81 -1.69 -2.95
C PHE A 28 -8.50 -2.82 -2.20
N THR A 29 -9.58 -3.34 -2.77
CA THR A 29 -10.29 -4.53 -2.27
C THR A 29 -10.02 -5.69 -3.21
N GLY A 30 -9.36 -6.73 -2.72
CA GLY A 30 -8.95 -7.90 -3.49
C GLY A 30 -7.44 -8.18 -3.40
N PRO A 31 -6.98 -9.31 -3.97
CA PRO A 31 -5.57 -9.70 -3.89
C PRO A 31 -4.69 -8.78 -4.76
N CYS A 32 -3.63 -8.26 -4.16
CA CYS A 32 -2.67 -7.37 -4.82
C CYS A 32 -1.23 -7.63 -4.36
N ILE A 33 -0.27 -7.03 -5.06
CA ILE A 33 1.14 -7.04 -4.73
C ILE A 33 1.58 -5.60 -4.49
N LEU A 34 2.11 -5.33 -3.30
CA LEU A 34 2.70 -4.04 -2.92
C LEU A 34 4.18 -4.00 -3.31
N TYR A 35 4.58 -2.95 -4.03
CA TYR A 35 5.96 -2.73 -4.46
C TYR A 35 6.68 -1.65 -3.66
N GLY A 36 5.95 -0.66 -3.17
CA GLY A 36 6.59 0.40 -2.40
C GLY A 36 5.62 1.47 -1.93
N VAL A 37 6.13 2.30 -1.04
CA VAL A 37 5.44 3.46 -0.53
C VAL A 37 6.37 4.67 -0.57
N TYR A 38 5.85 5.77 -1.07
CA TYR A 38 6.51 7.06 -1.08
C TYR A 38 5.82 8.01 -0.10
N VAL A 39 6.60 8.68 0.74
CA VAL A 39 6.08 9.66 1.69
C VAL A 39 6.04 11.03 1.00
N ASN A 40 4.84 11.50 0.65
CA ASN A 40 4.67 12.77 -0.05
C ASN A 40 4.84 13.96 0.90
N THR A 41 4.29 13.84 2.11
CA THR A 41 4.43 14.83 3.18
C THR A 41 4.80 14.14 4.48
N VAL A 42 5.49 14.86 5.36
CA VAL A 42 6.02 14.31 6.62
C VAL A 42 4.92 13.60 7.39
N LEU A 43 5.18 12.35 7.78
CA LEU A 43 4.28 11.59 8.64
C LEU A 43 4.34 12.14 10.06
N SER A 44 3.24 12.02 10.79
CA SER A 44 3.16 12.37 12.20
C SER A 44 4.03 11.46 13.09
N ALA A 45 3.98 11.66 14.40
CA ALA A 45 4.73 10.88 15.39
C ALA A 45 4.24 9.42 15.56
N GLN A 46 3.20 9.00 14.84
CA GLN A 46 2.65 7.65 14.92
C GLN A 46 3.16 6.78 13.77
N VAL A 47 3.29 5.48 14.04
CA VAL A 47 3.60 4.47 13.02
C VAL A 47 2.38 4.31 12.12
N LEU A 48 2.60 4.23 10.80
CA LEU A 48 1.52 4.06 9.83
C LEU A 48 1.48 2.60 9.35
N PRO A 49 0.62 1.74 9.93
CA PRO A 49 0.45 0.37 9.47
C PRO A 49 -0.23 0.29 8.11
N ILE A 50 0.24 -0.67 7.30
CA ILE A 50 -0.41 -1.12 6.07
C ILE A 50 -0.92 -2.53 6.30
N LYS A 51 -2.22 -2.71 6.13
CA LYS A 51 -2.95 -3.91 6.53
C LYS A 51 -3.49 -4.69 5.34
N ASP A 52 -3.52 -6.01 5.49
CA ASP A 52 -4.31 -6.95 4.71
C ASP A 52 -5.50 -7.42 5.55
N GLY A 53 -6.69 -6.91 5.21
CA GLY A 53 -7.85 -6.99 6.08
C GLY A 53 -7.56 -6.37 7.46
N THR A 54 -7.53 -7.21 8.49
CA THR A 54 -7.28 -6.79 9.88
C THR A 54 -5.81 -6.96 10.31
N VAL A 55 -4.96 -7.55 9.47
CA VAL A 55 -3.57 -7.90 9.82
C VAL A 55 -2.62 -6.85 9.28
N THR A 56 -1.83 -6.22 10.16
CA THR A 56 -0.70 -5.37 9.74
C THR A 56 0.39 -6.21 9.08
N VAL A 57 0.68 -5.93 7.80
CA VAL A 57 1.68 -6.65 7.01
C VAL A 57 3.02 -5.91 7.02
N VAL A 58 2.97 -4.58 6.81
CA VAL A 58 4.14 -3.70 6.91
C VAL A 58 3.76 -2.43 7.65
N SER A 59 4.75 -1.68 8.10
CA SER A 59 4.53 -0.42 8.79
C SER A 59 5.56 0.60 8.37
N LEU A 60 5.11 1.82 8.13
CA LEU A 60 5.97 2.96 7.89
C LEU A 60 6.39 3.54 9.24
N VAL A 61 7.69 3.82 9.37
CA VAL A 61 8.25 4.40 10.59
C VAL A 61 7.62 5.76 10.85
N ALA A 62 7.31 6.03 12.11
CA ALA A 62 6.83 7.34 12.55
C ALA A 62 7.79 8.46 12.12
N SER A 63 7.24 9.63 11.84
CA SER A 63 8.00 10.83 11.47
C SER A 63 8.91 10.65 10.24
N ALA A 64 8.54 9.74 9.33
CA ALA A 64 9.23 9.61 8.06
C ALA A 64 9.22 10.94 7.31
N ALA A 65 10.39 11.37 6.86
CA ALA A 65 10.55 12.62 6.14
C ALA A 65 9.85 12.56 4.77
N ALA A 66 9.32 13.70 4.32
CA ALA A 66 8.86 13.84 2.95
C ALA A 66 9.99 13.49 1.96
N GLY A 67 9.67 12.74 0.92
CA GLY A 67 10.64 12.21 -0.03
C GLY A 67 11.19 10.82 0.30
N THR A 68 10.85 10.26 1.47
CA THR A 68 11.25 8.89 1.82
C THR A 68 10.57 7.89 0.88
N SER A 69 11.37 7.01 0.27
CA SER A 69 10.89 5.90 -0.55
C SER A 69 11.25 4.58 0.11
N ILE A 70 10.25 3.76 0.37
CA ILE A 70 10.42 2.41 0.91
C ILE A 70 9.98 1.43 -0.17
N LEU A 71 10.92 0.62 -0.63
CA LEU A 71 10.72 -0.38 -1.67
C LEU A 71 10.64 -1.76 -1.06
N TYR A 72 9.74 -2.57 -1.60
CA TYR A 72 9.51 -3.96 -1.20
C TYR A 72 9.79 -4.89 -2.38
N PRO A 73 10.25 -6.13 -2.13
CA PRO A 73 10.50 -7.10 -3.19
C PRO A 73 9.22 -7.60 -3.91
N GLY A 74 8.05 -7.08 -3.55
CA GLY A 74 6.74 -7.56 -4.01
C GLY A 74 6.04 -8.36 -2.91
N ILE A 75 5.40 -7.65 -1.97
CA ILE A 75 4.67 -8.28 -0.86
C ILE A 75 3.24 -8.54 -1.30
N ARG A 76 2.78 -9.78 -1.14
CA ARG A 76 1.42 -10.17 -1.50
C ARG A 76 0.44 -9.88 -0.37
N PHE A 77 -0.67 -9.26 -0.73
CA PHE A 77 -1.88 -9.08 0.08
C PHE A 77 -2.96 -9.96 -0.55
N ASP A 78 -3.65 -10.75 0.26
CA ASP A 78 -4.64 -11.73 -0.21
C ASP A 78 -6.07 -11.19 -0.18
N THR A 79 -6.38 -10.21 0.68
CA THR A 79 -7.76 -9.71 0.87
C THR A 79 -7.94 -8.24 0.51
N SER A 80 -7.07 -7.34 0.96
CA SER A 80 -7.18 -5.91 0.70
C SER A 80 -5.87 -5.19 0.94
N LEU A 81 -5.73 -3.98 0.38
CA LEU A 81 -4.65 -3.06 0.71
C LEU A 81 -5.23 -1.87 1.47
N ILE A 82 -4.93 -1.79 2.76
CA ILE A 82 -5.45 -0.78 3.66
C ILE A 82 -4.30 0.03 4.25
N VAL A 83 -4.44 1.35 4.25
CA VAL A 83 -3.55 2.28 4.95
C VAL A 83 -4.32 2.80 6.15
N ASP A 84 -3.81 2.55 7.36
CA ASP A 84 -4.55 2.79 8.60
C ASP A 84 -3.73 3.69 9.55
N PRO A 85 -3.97 5.02 9.53
CA PRO A 85 -3.31 5.95 10.46
C PRO A 85 -3.77 5.91 11.92
N ASP A 86 -4.79 5.12 12.27
CA ASP A 86 -5.30 5.02 13.64
C ASP A 86 -5.67 6.41 14.24
N ASP A 87 -6.42 7.22 13.49
CA ASP A 87 -7.05 8.52 13.90
C ASP A 87 -6.08 9.58 14.49
N SER A 88 -4.77 9.46 14.27
CA SER A 88 -3.83 10.44 14.84
C SER A 88 -2.73 10.88 13.88
N ALA A 89 -2.73 10.38 12.65
CA ALA A 89 -1.69 10.75 11.70
C ALA A 89 -2.01 11.99 10.86
N THR A 90 -0.95 12.65 10.40
CA THR A 90 -1.02 13.74 9.43
C THR A 90 -0.04 13.47 8.32
N GLY A 91 -0.39 13.87 7.11
CA GLY A 91 0.47 13.79 5.94
C GLY A 91 -0.21 13.10 4.76
N SER A 92 0.60 12.56 3.84
CA SER A 92 0.14 11.81 2.69
C SER A 92 1.21 10.86 2.18
N VAL A 93 0.78 9.70 1.70
CA VAL A 93 1.64 8.68 1.12
C VAL A 93 1.13 8.25 -0.24
N THR A 94 2.04 7.91 -1.15
CA THR A 94 1.71 7.27 -2.42
C THR A 94 2.06 5.80 -2.32
N VAL A 95 1.07 4.94 -2.50
CA VAL A 95 1.23 3.50 -2.44
C VAL A 95 1.27 2.94 -3.86
N ALA A 96 2.33 2.21 -4.20
CA ALA A 96 2.51 1.59 -5.51
C ALA A 96 2.21 0.08 -5.43
N PHE A 97 1.19 -0.37 -6.15
CA PHE A 97 0.70 -1.75 -6.10
C PHE A 97 0.28 -2.27 -7.47
N ARG A 98 0.10 -3.59 -7.58
CA ARG A 98 -0.48 -4.25 -8.76
C ARG A 98 -1.54 -5.25 -8.35
N ARG A 99 -2.67 -5.26 -9.04
CA ARG A 99 -3.74 -6.23 -8.84
C ARG A 99 -3.32 -7.61 -9.33
N VAL A 100 -3.63 -8.66 -8.58
CA VAL A 100 -3.26 -10.05 -8.96
C VAL A 100 -4.25 -10.65 -9.97
N ASN A 101 -5.43 -10.05 -10.15
CA ASN A 101 -6.42 -10.45 -11.17
C ASN A 101 -7.21 -9.22 -11.66
N ALA A 102 -6.60 -8.31 -12.43
CA ALA A 102 -7.27 -7.11 -12.91
C ALA A 102 -8.45 -7.38 -13.88
N ASP A 103 -8.52 -8.58 -14.45
CA ASP A 103 -9.52 -8.92 -15.47
C ASP A 103 -10.29 -10.21 -15.13
N ARG A 104 -11.55 -10.03 -14.75
CA ARG A 104 -12.67 -10.88 -15.17
C ARG A 104 -13.89 -10.03 -15.43
#